data_AF-A0A239XPJ1-F1
#
_entry.id   AF-A0A239XPJ1-F1
#
_cell.length_a   1.000
_cell.length_b   1.000
_cell.length_c   1.000
_cell.angle_alpha   90.00
_cell.angle_beta   90.00
_cell.angle_gamma   90.00
#
_symmetry.space_group_name_H-M   'P 1'
#
loop_
_entity.id
_entity.type
_entity.pdbx_description
1 polymer ?
#
loop_
_entity_poly.entity_id
_entity_poly.type
_entity_poly.pdbx_seq_one_letter_code
_entity_poly.pdbx_strand_id
1 'polypeptide(L)' 'MENPFAAIEKQLATINSKLDQVLQEGKDAQPELLTRKEYLKKRGISDTSLWREEKDGLIAPVFIGRKKYYKFPN' A
#
# COMPACT_ATOMS: atom_id res chain seq x y z
N MET A 1 -29.21 21.58 -31.71
CA MET A 1 -27.99 22.31 -31.32
C MET A 1 -27.07 21.30 -30.68
N GLU A 2 -25.94 20.99 -31.33
CA GLU A 2 -24.92 20.15 -30.70
C GLU A 2 -24.30 20.93 -29.53
N ASN A 3 -24.16 20.28 -28.38
CA ASN A 3 -23.59 20.88 -27.18
C ASN A 3 -22.12 21.25 -27.44
N PRO A 4 -21.73 22.55 -27.44
CA PRO A 4 -20.37 22.98 -27.77
C PRO A 4 -19.33 22.51 -26.75
N PHE A 5 -19.77 22.02 -25.58
CA PHE A 5 -18.89 21.50 -24.53
C PHE A 5 -18.72 19.99 -24.56
N ALA A 6 -19.43 19.25 -25.44
CA ALA A 6 -19.39 17.79 -25.47
C ALA A 6 -17.98 17.21 -25.69
N ALA A 7 -17.14 17.91 -26.46
CA ALA A 7 -15.75 17.53 -26.66
C ALA A 7 -14.91 17.66 -25.37
N ILE A 8 -15.16 18.70 -24.57
CA ILE A 8 -14.48 18.97 -23.30
C ILE A 8 -14.93 17.96 -22.25
N GLU A 9 -16.22 17.65 -22.18
CA GLU A 9 -16.76 16.62 -21.29
C GLU A 9 -16.13 15.24 -21.57
N LYS A 10 -15.97 14.88 -22.85
CA LYS A 10 -15.32 13.63 -23.27
C LYS A 10 -13.83 13.59 -22.90
N GLN A 11 -13.14 14.73 -23.01
CA GLN A 11 -11.74 14.85 -22.59
C GLN A 11 -11.59 14.70 -21.08
N LEU A 12 -12.44 15.36 -20.29
CA LEU A 12 -12.44 15.26 -18.83
C LEU A 12 -12.73 13.83 -18.36
N ALA A 13 -13.71 13.16 -18.97
CA ALA A 13 -13.99 11.75 -18.67
C ALA A 13 -12.78 10.85 -18.93
N THR A 14 -12.08 11.07 -20.05
CA THR A 14 -10.87 10.32 -20.41
C THR A 14 -9.73 10.56 -19.42
N ILE A 15 -9.55 11.81 -18.96
CA ILE A 15 -8.53 12.16 -17.96
C ILE A 15 -8.84 11.47 -16.63
N ASN A 16 -10.09 11.53 -16.17
CA ASN A 16 -10.52 10.90 -14.92
C ASN A 16 -10.29 9.38 -14.94
N SER A 17 -10.67 8.70 -16.03
CA SER A 17 -10.43 7.26 -16.16
C SER A 17 -8.95 6.88 -16.13
N LYS A 18 -8.08 7.69 -16.75
CA LYS A 18 -6.63 7.47 -16.68
C LYS A 18 -6.08 7.70 -15.28
N LEU A 19 -6.61 8.69 -14.57
CA LEU A 19 -6.19 9.01 -13.21
C LEU A 19 -6.60 7.90 -12.23
N ASP A 20 -7.82 7.37 -12.39
CA ASP A 20 -8.30 6.20 -11.63
C ASP A 20 -7.42 4.98 -11.88
N GLN A 21 -7.03 4.72 -13.14
CA GLN A 21 -6.13 3.63 -13.48
C GLN A 21 -4.76 3.77 -12.80
N VAL A 22 -4.15 4.95 -12.88
CA VAL A 22 -2.84 5.21 -12.24
C VAL A 22 -2.93 5.08 -10.71
N LEU A 23 -4.03 5.54 -10.11
CA LEU A 23 -4.26 5.38 -8.67
C LEU A 23 -4.44 3.91 -8.27
N GLN A 24 -5.09 3.11 -9.11
CA GLN A 24 -5.24 1.67 -8.89
C GLN A 24 -3.88 0.95 -8.97
N GLU A 25 -3.12 1.21 -10.04
CA GLU A 25 -1.77 0.65 -10.24
C GLU A 25 -0.82 1.05 -9.09
N GLY A 26 -0.92 2.28 -8.59
CA GLY A 26 -0.15 2.76 -7.44
C GLY A 26 -0.51 2.09 -6.12
N LYS A 27 -1.77 1.66 -5.93
CA LYS A 27 -2.20 0.90 -4.75
C LYS A 27 -1.72 -0.55 -4.82
N ASP A 28 -1.77 -1.16 -5.99
CA ASP A 28 -1.36 -2.56 -6.19
C ASP A 28 0.17 -2.73 -6.08
N ALA A 29 0.95 -1.67 -6.36
CA ALA A 29 2.41 -1.70 -6.29
C ALA A 29 3.00 -1.40 -4.90
N GLN A 30 2.21 -0.92 -3.94
CA GLN A 30 2.72 -0.63 -2.59
C GLN A 30 2.49 -1.84 -1.67
N PRO A 31 3.55 -2.59 -1.27
CA PRO A 31 3.39 -3.64 -0.28
C PRO A 31 2.84 -3.04 1.01
N GLU A 32 1.70 -3.55 1.47
CA GLU A 32 1.03 -3.11 2.68
C GLU A 32 2.02 -3.12 3.87
N LEU A 33 2.36 -1.93 4.38
CA LEU A 33 3.24 -1.77 5.52
C LEU A 33 2.41 -1.83 6.80
N LEU A 34 2.60 -2.90 7.56
CA LEU A 34 1.85 -3.15 8.79
C LEU A 34 2.60 -2.57 9.99
N THR A 35 1.86 -1.98 10.92
CA THR A 35 2.40 -1.70 12.25
C THR A 35 2.73 -3.02 12.97
N ARG A 36 3.56 -2.94 14.02
CA ARG A 36 3.89 -4.12 14.84
C ARG A 36 2.65 -4.89 15.30
N LYS A 37 1.63 -4.18 15.80
CA LYS A 37 0.38 -4.81 16.30
C LYS A 37 -0.37 -5.54 15.18
N GLU A 38 -0.50 -4.90 14.03
CA GLU A 38 -1.18 -5.50 12.87
C GLU A 38 -0.42 -6.71 12.35
N TYR A 39 0.91 -6.62 12.27
CA TYR A 39 1.76 -7.72 11.83
C TYR A 39 1.63 -8.95 12.74
N LEU A 40 1.71 -8.75 14.06
CA LEU A 40 1.54 -9.83 15.05
C LEU A 40 0.15 -10.46 14.95
N LYS A 41 -0.90 -9.64 14.83
CA LYS A 41 -2.28 -10.12 14.66
C LYS A 41 -2.46 -10.92 13.36
N LYS A 42 -1.90 -10.45 12.25
CA LYS A 42 -2.03 -11.08 10.93
C LYS A 42 -1.24 -12.39 10.84
N ARG A 43 -0.04 -12.46 11.43
CA ARG A 43 0.76 -13.69 11.49
C ARG A 43 0.36 -14.66 12.61
N GLY A 44 -0.37 -14.20 13.62
CA GLY A 44 -0.72 -15.02 14.78
C GLY A 44 0.50 -15.39 15.66
N ILE A 45 1.52 -14.53 15.69
CA ILE A 45 2.75 -14.76 16.48
C ILE A 45 2.85 -13.82 17.67
N SER A 46 3.67 -14.21 18.65
CA SER A 46 3.96 -13.37 19.82
C SER A 46 5.04 -12.32 19.54
N ASP A 47 5.10 -11.28 20.39
CA ASP A 47 6.17 -10.29 20.37
C ASP A 47 7.57 -10.91 20.50
N THR A 48 7.71 -11.95 21.33
CA THR A 48 8.96 -12.66 21.55
C THR A 48 9.40 -13.40 20.29
N SER A 49 8.46 -14.04 19.59
CA SER A 49 8.73 -14.71 18.31
C SER A 49 9.21 -13.70 17.27
N LEU A 50 8.50 -12.57 17.13
CA LEU A 50 8.91 -11.51 16.21
C LEU A 50 10.31 -10.97 16.53
N TRP A 51 10.63 -10.77 17.81
CA TRP A 51 11.97 -10.32 18.21
C TRP A 51 13.07 -11.32 17.84
N ARG A 52 12.83 -12.63 17.99
CA ARG A 52 13.77 -13.68 17.55
C ARG A 52 13.95 -13.65 16.04
N GLU A 53 12.86 -13.61 15.29
CA GLU A 53 12.90 -13.54 13.82
C GLU A 53 13.63 -12.26 13.32
N GLU A 54 13.47 -11.12 14.00
CA GLU A 54 14.24 -9.89 13.73
C GLU A 54 15.74 -10.09 14.02
N LYS A 55 16.09 -10.80 15.10
CA LYS A 55 17.49 -11.05 15.49
C LYS A 55 18.18 -12.06 14.58
N ASP A 56 17.45 -13.07 14.13
CA ASP A 56 17.93 -14.12 13.23
C ASP A 56 17.97 -13.65 11.76
N GLY A 57 17.50 -12.43 11.47
CA GLY A 57 17.52 -11.82 10.15
C GLY A 57 16.45 -12.36 9.19
N LEU A 58 15.49 -13.13 9.71
CA LEU A 58 14.38 -13.69 8.93
C LEU A 58 13.36 -12.62 8.51
N ILE A 59 13.24 -11.55 9.31
CA ILE A 59 12.38 -10.41 9.01
C ILE A 59 13.17 -9.12 9.22
N ALA A 60 13.08 -8.21 8.25
CA ALA A 60 13.63 -6.86 8.34
C ALA A 60 12.50 -5.82 8.49
N PRO A 61 12.44 -5.07 9.59
CA PRO A 61 11.49 -3.97 9.72
C PRO A 61 11.87 -2.81 8.79
N VAL A 62 10.85 -2.15 8.23
CA VAL A 62 10.97 -0.89 7.52
C VAL A 62 10.82 0.25 8.52
N PHE A 63 11.77 1.17 8.55
CA PHE A 63 11.69 2.34 9.42
C PHE A 63 11.12 3.54 8.65
N ILE A 64 10.02 4.10 9.16
CA ILE A 64 9.46 5.37 8.68
C ILE A 64 9.54 6.35 9.86
N GLY A 65 10.47 7.30 9.77
CA GLY A 65 10.85 8.15 10.88
C GLY A 65 11.38 7.31 12.06
N ARG A 66 10.73 7.42 13.23
CA ARG A 66 11.09 6.67 14.44
C ARG A 66 10.26 5.40 14.67
N LYS A 67 9.36 5.06 13.75
CA LYS A 67 8.45 3.93 13.89
C LYS A 67 8.87 2.76 13.00
N LYS A 68 8.72 1.54 13.53
CA LYS A 68 8.92 0.29 12.79
C LYS A 68 7.63 -0.18 12.14
N TYR A 69 7.74 -0.61 10.90
CA TYR A 69 6.72 -1.25 10.10
C TYR A 69 7.24 -2.56 9.53
N TYR A 70 6.35 -3.45 9.12
CA TYR A 70 6.70 -4.78 8.64
C TYR A 70 5.95 -5.06 7.35
N LYS A 71 6.65 -5.64 6.38
CA LYS A 71 6.01 -6.19 5.19
C LYS A 71 5.54 -7.60 5.52
N PHE A 72 4.32 -7.93 5.12
CA PHE A 72 3.87 -9.31 5.21
C PHE A 72 4.68 -10.16 4.20
N PRO A 73 5.22 -11.31 4.61
CA PRO A 73 5.84 -12.22 3.65
C PRO A 73 4.74 -12.69 2.67
N ASN A 74 4.98 -12.48 1.38
CA ASN A 74 4.13 -13.03 0.31
C ASN A 74 4.18 -14.57 0.32
#